data_AF-A0A1Y3CVS8-F1
#
_entry.id   AF-A0A1Y3CVS8-F1
#
_cell.length_a   1.000
_cell.length_b   1.000
_cell.length_c   1.000
_cell.angle_alpha   90.00
_cell.angle_beta   90.00
_cell.angle_gamma   90.00
#
_symmetry.space_group_name_H-M   'P 1'
#
loop_
_entity.id
_entity.type
_entity.pdbx_description
1 polymer ?
#
loop_
_entity_poly.entity_id
_entity_poly.type
_entity_poly.pdbx_seq_one_letter_code
_entity_poly.pdbx_strand_id
1 'polypeptide(L)'
;MKTLILLAAIIVLTGCSLSTSRDIKHAEKMLSYFQCNNIETAQMAHSSITSYHEQSLASSRQKAESYVQSYKDGDKLFDVPLTEVIEEQYFIYQEACQHLGGIRPTQAP
;
A
#
# COMPACT_ATOMS: atom_id res chain seq x y z
N MET A 1 30.11 37.68 -19.72
CA MET A 1 29.07 37.43 -18.70
C MET A 1 27.71 37.41 -19.40
N LYS A 2 27.27 36.27 -19.97
CA LYS A 2 25.95 36.19 -20.64
C LYS A 2 25.42 34.77 -20.84
N THR A 3 26.24 33.75 -20.62
CA THR A 3 25.88 32.32 -20.82
C THR A 3 25.40 31.60 -19.56
N LEU A 4 25.52 32.21 -18.37
CA LEU A 4 25.18 31.55 -17.09
C LEU A 4 23.67 31.55 -16.76
N ILE A 5 22.85 32.31 -17.49
CA ILE A 5 21.41 32.43 -17.20
C ILE A 5 20.61 31.30 -17.88
N LEU A 6 21.19 30.56 -18.84
CA LEU A 6 20.47 29.50 -19.57
C LEU A 6 20.32 28.19 -18.77
N LEU A 7 21.15 27.97 -17.75
CA LEU A 7 21.17 26.71 -16.96
C LEU A 7 20.17 26.71 -15.78
N ALA A 8 19.64 27.85 -15.38
CA ALA A 8 18.69 27.94 -14.26
C ALA A 8 17.26 27.53 -14.64
N ALA A 9 16.92 27.48 -15.94
CA ALA A 9 15.57 27.19 -16.41
C ALA A 9 15.21 25.68 -16.42
N ILE A 10 16.19 24.78 -16.34
CA ILE A 10 15.96 23.33 -16.45
C ILE A 10 15.63 22.69 -15.08
N ILE A 11 15.90 23.38 -13.97
CA ILE A 11 15.81 22.80 -12.62
C ILE A 11 14.37 22.81 -12.07
N VAL A 12 13.44 23.55 -12.67
CA VAL A 12 12.08 23.72 -12.12
C VAL A 12 11.13 22.57 -12.49
N LEU A 13 11.47 21.72 -13.47
CA LEU A 13 10.58 20.65 -13.95
C LEU A 13 10.76 19.28 -13.25
N THR A 14 11.72 19.14 -12.34
CA THR A 14 11.98 17.85 -11.66
C THR A 14 11.25 17.68 -10.33
N GLY A 15 10.62 18.73 -9.80
CA GLY A 15 9.98 18.73 -8.47
C GLY A 15 8.83 17.74 -8.31
N CYS A 16 7.98 17.58 -9.34
CA CYS A 16 6.85 16.63 -9.30
C CYS A 16 7.31 15.17 -9.40
N SER A 17 8.31 14.88 -10.23
CA SER A 17 8.83 13.52 -10.44
C SER A 17 9.57 12.99 -9.22
N LEU A 18 10.31 13.84 -8.52
CA LEU A 18 10.99 13.50 -7.26
C LEU A 18 10.00 13.16 -6.14
N SER A 19 8.92 13.94 -6.00
CA SER A 19 7.89 13.68 -4.99
C SER A 19 7.15 12.36 -5.25
N THR A 20 6.77 12.12 -6.50
CA THR A 20 6.09 10.88 -6.91
C THR A 20 6.98 9.65 -6.70
N SER A 21 8.26 9.74 -7.05
CA SER A 21 9.22 8.64 -6.85
C SER A 21 9.38 8.26 -5.37
N ARG A 22 9.40 9.25 -4.47
CA ARG A 22 9.49 8.99 -3.03
C ARG A 22 8.21 8.34 -2.48
N ASP A 23 7.06 8.80 -2.93
CA ASP A 23 5.76 8.24 -2.55
C ASP A 23 5.61 6.78 -2.99
N ILE A 24 5.99 6.45 -4.23
CA ILE A 24 6.02 5.06 -4.73
C ILE A 24 6.92 4.18 -3.85
N LYS A 25 8.13 4.63 -3.49
CA LYS A 25 9.04 3.86 -2.62
C LYS A 25 8.47 3.61 -1.23
N HIS A 26 7.75 4.58 -0.66
CA HIS A 26 7.11 4.42 0.64
C HIS A 26 5.96 3.41 0.55
N ALA A 27 5.12 3.50 -0.48
CA ALA A 27 4.06 2.55 -0.77
C ALA A 27 4.61 1.13 -0.98
N GLU A 28 5.68 0.94 -1.76
CA GLU A 28 6.37 -0.34 -1.94
C GLU A 28 6.87 -0.92 -0.61
N LYS A 29 7.47 -0.09 0.24
CA LYS A 29 7.92 -0.53 1.57
C LYS A 29 6.74 -0.97 2.43
N MET A 30 5.61 -0.27 2.37
CA MET A 30 4.43 -0.59 3.16
C MET A 30 3.82 -1.96 2.78
N LEU A 31 3.93 -2.39 1.51
CA LEU A 31 3.51 -3.75 1.10
C LEU A 31 4.19 -4.86 1.91
N SER A 32 5.40 -4.62 2.44
CA SER A 32 6.08 -5.60 3.30
C SER A 32 5.35 -5.89 4.62
N TYR A 33 4.44 -5.00 5.03
CA TYR A 33 3.64 -5.16 6.24
C TYR A 33 2.38 -6.03 6.02
N PHE A 34 2.00 -6.32 4.77
CA PHE A 34 0.84 -7.16 4.42
C PHE A 34 1.13 -8.65 4.66
N GLN A 35 1.32 -8.98 5.94
CA GLN A 35 1.64 -10.32 6.42
C GLN A 35 0.65 -10.70 7.51
N CYS A 36 -0.29 -11.56 7.14
CA CYS A 36 -1.25 -12.14 8.06
C CYS A 36 -0.75 -13.50 8.52
N ASN A 37 -0.33 -13.57 9.78
CA ASN A 37 0.21 -14.78 10.41
C ASN A 37 -0.80 -15.33 11.43
N ASN A 38 -0.69 -16.62 11.75
CA ASN A 38 -1.52 -17.32 12.73
C ASN A 38 -3.00 -17.55 12.32
N ILE A 39 -3.29 -17.64 11.01
CA ILE A 39 -4.58 -18.16 10.56
C ILE A 39 -4.48 -19.68 10.41
N GLU A 40 -5.28 -20.43 11.16
CA GLU A 40 -5.46 -21.88 10.98
C GLU A 40 -6.64 -22.18 10.06
N THR A 41 -6.48 -21.88 8.76
CA THR A 41 -7.56 -22.01 7.76
C THR A 41 -8.20 -23.40 7.72
N ALA A 42 -7.42 -24.45 7.95
CA ALA A 42 -7.90 -25.84 7.97
C ALA A 42 -8.90 -26.16 9.10
N GLN A 43 -8.93 -25.34 10.16
CA GLN A 43 -9.82 -25.51 11.31
C GLN A 43 -10.93 -24.46 11.36
N MET A 44 -10.98 -23.55 10.38
CA MET A 44 -11.99 -22.50 10.34
C MET A 44 -13.34 -23.06 9.91
N ALA A 45 -14.38 -22.75 10.69
CA ALA A 45 -15.74 -23.05 10.29
C ALA A 45 -16.12 -22.19 9.07
N HIS A 46 -16.28 -22.81 7.90
CA HIS A 46 -16.68 -22.12 6.68
C HIS A 46 -18.13 -21.60 6.80
N SER A 47 -18.24 -20.31 7.12
CA SER A 47 -19.47 -19.53 7.14
C SER A 47 -19.37 -18.37 6.14
N SER A 48 -20.50 -17.72 5.84
CA SER A 48 -20.49 -16.50 5.02
C SER A 48 -19.59 -15.40 5.61
N ILE A 49 -19.49 -15.33 6.94
CA ILE A 49 -18.66 -14.36 7.65
C ILE A 49 -17.18 -14.64 7.41
N THR A 50 -16.73 -15.88 7.60
CA THR A 50 -15.33 -16.24 7.37
C THR A 50 -14.95 -16.06 5.90
N SER A 51 -15.80 -16.46 4.96
CA SER A 51 -15.53 -16.27 3.53
C SER A 51 -15.46 -14.80 3.14
N TYR A 52 -16.26 -13.93 3.76
CA TYR A 52 -16.16 -12.49 3.57
C TYR A 52 -14.79 -11.95 3.99
N HIS A 53 -14.32 -12.33 5.18
CA HIS A 53 -13.01 -11.86 5.65
C HIS A 53 -11.85 -12.49 4.87
N GLU A 54 -11.94 -13.75 4.43
CA GLU A 54 -10.94 -14.36 3.53
C GLU A 54 -10.83 -13.57 2.22
N GLN A 55 -11.96 -13.22 1.62
CA GLN A 55 -12.00 -12.40 0.41
C GLN A 55 -11.48 -10.98 0.66
N SER A 56 -11.85 -10.36 1.79
CA SER A 56 -11.38 -9.02 2.17
C SER A 56 -9.85 -9.01 2.36
N LEU A 57 -9.29 -10.04 3.01
CA LEU A 57 -7.86 -10.21 3.21
C LEU A 57 -7.12 -10.33 1.87
N ALA A 58 -7.59 -11.20 0.98
CA ALA A 58 -6.96 -11.41 -0.33
C ALA A 58 -7.06 -10.17 -1.22
N SER A 59 -8.26 -9.57 -1.28
CA SER A 59 -8.53 -8.46 -2.20
C SER A 59 -7.86 -7.14 -1.79
N SER A 60 -7.77 -6.85 -0.49
CA SER A 60 -7.07 -5.64 0.00
C SER A 60 -5.58 -5.67 -0.32
N ARG A 61 -4.91 -6.82 -0.13
CA ARG A 61 -3.52 -7.01 -0.54
C ARG A 61 -3.36 -6.89 -2.06
N GLN A 62 -4.19 -7.58 -2.84
CA GLN A 62 -4.10 -7.54 -4.30
C GLN A 62 -4.29 -6.12 -4.86
N LYS A 63 -5.24 -5.36 -4.29
CA LYS A 63 -5.44 -3.94 -4.66
C LYS A 63 -4.21 -3.11 -4.35
N ALA A 64 -3.64 -3.25 -3.16
CA ALA A 64 -2.43 -2.52 -2.77
C ALA A 64 -1.25 -2.80 -3.73
N GLU A 65 -1.00 -4.07 -4.05
CA GLU A 65 0.02 -4.48 -5.02
C GLU A 65 -0.26 -3.91 -6.42
N SER A 66 -1.52 -3.96 -6.87
CA SER A 66 -1.93 -3.40 -8.16
C SER A 66 -1.75 -1.89 -8.25
N TYR A 67 -2.10 -1.14 -7.21
CA TYR A 67 -1.97 0.32 -7.22
C TYR A 67 -0.51 0.76 -7.26
N VAL A 68 0.36 0.08 -6.50
CA VAL A 68 1.81 0.30 -6.57
C VAL A 68 2.33 0.05 -7.97
N GLN A 69 1.90 -1.03 -8.61
CA GLN A 69 2.33 -1.36 -9.97
C GLN A 69 1.85 -0.30 -10.98
N SER A 70 0.59 0.13 -10.94
CA SER A 70 0.07 1.18 -11.82
C SER A 70 0.88 2.47 -11.73
N TYR A 71 1.24 2.92 -10.52
CA TYR A 71 2.06 4.13 -10.36
C TYR A 71 3.50 3.96 -10.86
N LYS A 72 4.07 2.76 -10.76
CA LYS A 72 5.39 2.45 -11.36
C LYS A 72 5.35 2.48 -12.88
N ASP A 73 4.22 2.12 -13.46
CA ASP A 73 3.98 2.16 -14.90
C ASP A 73 3.62 3.58 -15.40
N GLY A 74 3.44 4.53 -14.48
CA GLY A 74 3.17 5.94 -14.76
C GLY A 74 1.69 6.32 -14.69
N ASP A 75 0.81 5.37 -14.34
CA ASP A 75 -0.63 5.57 -14.24
C ASP A 75 -0.99 6.11 -12.85
N LYS A 76 -1.32 7.41 -12.80
CA LYS A 76 -1.85 8.05 -11.59
C LYS A 76 -3.36 7.78 -11.47
N LEU A 77 -3.75 7.02 -10.45
CA LEU A 77 -5.15 6.60 -10.24
C LEU A 77 -5.91 7.46 -9.23
N PHE A 78 -5.21 8.15 -8.32
CA PHE A 78 -5.82 8.85 -7.19
C PHE A 78 -5.30 10.28 -7.06
N ASP A 79 -6.15 11.18 -6.56
CA ASP A 79 -5.79 12.58 -6.30
C ASP A 79 -5.09 12.81 -4.94
N VAL A 80 -4.96 11.74 -4.15
CA VAL A 80 -4.21 11.69 -2.89
C VAL A 80 -2.88 10.92 -3.08
N PRO A 81 -1.90 11.06 -2.17
CA PRO A 81 -0.67 10.25 -2.19
C PRO A 81 -0.98 8.75 -2.22
N LEU A 82 -0.21 8.00 -3.01
CA LEU A 82 -0.36 6.55 -3.13
C LEU A 82 -0.19 5.88 -1.77
N THR A 83 0.75 6.35 -0.95
CA THR A 83 1.00 5.79 0.39
C THR A 83 -0.27 5.83 1.27
N GLU A 84 -1.08 6.88 1.20
CA GLU A 84 -2.33 6.98 1.96
C GLU A 84 -3.35 5.93 1.50
N VAL A 85 -3.44 5.67 0.19
CA VAL A 85 -4.32 4.62 -0.35
C VAL A 85 -3.85 3.22 0.06
N ILE A 86 -2.53 2.98 0.10
CA ILE A 86 -1.98 1.70 0.58
C ILE A 86 -2.24 1.51 2.06
N GLU A 87 -2.17 2.58 2.86
CA GLU A 87 -2.50 2.56 4.29
C GLU A 87 -3.96 2.19 4.53
N GLU A 88 -4.89 2.73 3.73
CA GLU A 88 -6.30 2.33 3.79
C GLU A 88 -6.50 0.84 3.45
N GLN A 89 -5.84 0.34 2.41
CA GLN A 89 -5.89 -1.10 2.09
C GLN A 89 -5.27 -1.94 3.22
N TYR A 90 -4.23 -1.44 3.87
CA TYR A 90 -3.58 -2.13 4.98
C TYR A 90 -4.50 -2.22 6.20
N PHE A 91 -5.27 -1.17 6.50
CA PHE A 91 -6.27 -1.21 7.57
C PHE A 91 -7.32 -2.30 7.33
N ILE A 92 -7.88 -2.38 6.12
CA ILE A 92 -8.83 -3.43 5.73
C ILE A 92 -8.20 -4.82 5.84
N TYR A 93 -6.95 -4.95 5.38
CA TYR A 93 -6.18 -6.19 5.49
C TYR A 93 -6.02 -6.64 6.95
N GLN A 94 -5.64 -5.73 7.84
CA GLN A 94 -5.47 -6.02 9.26
C GLN A 94 -6.78 -6.42 9.92
N GLU A 95 -7.86 -5.71 9.64
CA GLU A 95 -9.19 -6.01 10.17
C GLU A 95 -9.65 -7.41 9.73
N ALA A 96 -9.52 -7.72 8.44
CA ALA A 96 -9.86 -9.04 7.91
C ALA A 96 -8.98 -10.14 8.53
N CYS A 97 -7.68 -9.89 8.65
CA CYS A 97 -6.73 -10.81 9.27
C CYS A 97 -7.13 -11.13 10.72
N GLN A 98 -7.47 -10.10 11.50
CA GLN A 98 -7.88 -10.24 12.91
C GLN A 98 -9.16 -11.07 13.06
N HIS A 99 -10.16 -10.84 12.21
CA HIS A 99 -11.38 -11.63 12.21
C HIS A 99 -11.17 -13.10 11.84
N LEU A 100 -10.14 -13.41 11.05
CA LEU A 100 -9.76 -14.78 10.68
C LEU A 100 -8.86 -15.46 11.72
N GLY A 101 -8.47 -14.75 12.78
CA GLY A 101 -7.66 -15.32 13.88
C GLY A 101 -6.17 -14.97 13.85
N GLY A 102 -5.67 -14.13 12.92
CA GLY A 102 -4.30 -13.60 12.94
C GLY A 102 -4.27 -12.09 13.25
N ILE A 103 -3.61 -11.55 14.28
CA ILE A 103 -2.16 -11.29 14.49
C ILE A 103 -1.92 -11.17 16.02
N ARG A 104 -0.82 -11.73 16.58
CA ARG A 104 -0.17 -11.30 17.87
C ARG A 104 1.36 -11.53 17.82
N PRO A 105 2.22 -10.62 18.35
CA PRO A 105 2.45 -10.51 19.81
C PRO A 105 2.46 -9.08 20.44
N THR A 106 1.89 -9.07 21.65
CA THR A 106 1.89 -8.14 22.80
C THR A 106 1.13 -6.80 22.73
N GLN A 107 0.20 -6.69 23.69
CA GLN A 107 -0.32 -5.46 24.29
C GLN A 107 0.85 -4.54 24.69
N ALA A 108 0.98 -3.36 24.10
CA ALA A 108 1.81 -2.32 24.70
C ALA A 108 1.04 -1.66 25.86
N PRO A 109 1.67 -1.46 27.04
CA PRO A 109 1.11 -0.65 28.12
C PRO A 109 0.98 0.83 27.75
#